data_AF-A0A257V154-F1
#
_entry.id   AF-A0A257V154-F1
#
_cell.length_a   1.000
_cell.length_b   1.000
_cell.length_c   1.000
_cell.angle_alpha   90.00
_cell.angle_beta   90.00
_cell.angle_gamma   90.00
#
_symmetry.space_group_name_H-M   'P 1'
#
loop_
_entity.id
_entity.type
_entity.pdbx_description
1 polymer ?
#
loop_
_entity_poly.entity_id
_entity_poly.type
_entity_poly.pdbx_seq_one_letter_code
_entity_poly.pdbx_strand_id
1 'polypeptide(L)'
;MKILFIIFALWLPVMGWARTILPTASLPDRAMTPGAINPAVTPGTIDQTICVRGWTRSVRPGVRYTERLKKSQIRAYGYADTRPWKYEEDHLIPLDLGGSPDSPLNLWPEPHFGPGEWGSYAKDRLEARMVRLVCRHQLSLDKARAMMAGDWVAAYRRYLGPEPDNSRPERRYRAYHGGYWHHHGW
;
A
#
# COMPACT_ATOMS: atom_id res chain seq x y z
N MET A 1 -68.67 -33.99 -3.53
CA MET A 1 -68.07 -33.37 -2.32
C MET A 1 -66.71 -34.03 -2.08
N LYS A 2 -65.61 -33.34 -2.38
CA LYS A 2 -64.23 -33.61 -1.93
C LYS A 2 -63.35 -32.47 -2.47
N ILE A 3 -63.12 -31.45 -1.64
CA ILE A 3 -62.22 -30.34 -1.93
C ILE A 3 -60.83 -30.76 -1.46
N LEU A 4 -59.88 -30.85 -2.38
CA LEU A 4 -58.47 -31.11 -2.08
C LEU A 4 -57.78 -29.76 -1.83
N PHE A 5 -57.28 -29.54 -0.61
CA PHE A 5 -56.43 -28.39 -0.31
C PHE A 5 -54.98 -28.73 -0.68
N ILE A 6 -54.45 -28.03 -1.69
CA ILE A 6 -53.02 -28.08 -2.04
C ILE A 6 -52.33 -26.95 -1.29
N ILE A 7 -51.51 -27.30 -0.30
CA ILE A 7 -50.64 -26.35 0.42
C ILE A 7 -49.39 -26.15 -0.44
N PHE A 8 -49.23 -24.96 -1.03
CA PHE A 8 -47.98 -24.53 -1.65
C PHE A 8 -46.99 -24.12 -0.54
N ALA A 9 -46.00 -24.96 -0.26
CA ALA A 9 -44.86 -24.58 0.56
C ALA A 9 -43.96 -23.63 -0.28
N LEU A 10 -44.01 -22.34 0.04
CA LEU A 10 -43.10 -21.33 -0.52
C LEU A 10 -41.70 -21.57 0.04
N TRP A 11 -40.85 -22.23 -0.75
CA TRP A 11 -39.42 -22.27 -0.55
C TRP A 11 -38.84 -20.89 -0.91
N LEU A 12 -38.57 -20.04 0.09
CA LEU A 12 -37.79 -18.83 -0.12
C LEU A 12 -36.32 -19.25 -0.22
N PRO A 13 -35.66 -19.12 -1.38
CA PRO A 13 -34.24 -19.38 -1.46
C PRO A 13 -33.53 -18.33 -0.60
N VAL A 14 -32.77 -18.79 0.40
CA VAL A 14 -31.83 -17.94 1.10
C VAL A 14 -30.81 -17.50 0.06
N MET A 15 -30.95 -16.27 -0.44
CA MET A 15 -29.96 -15.67 -1.33
C MET A 15 -28.67 -15.51 -0.52
N GLY A 16 -27.81 -16.52 -0.60
CA GLY A 16 -26.46 -16.45 -0.07
C GLY A 16 -25.73 -15.31 -0.77
N TRP A 17 -25.23 -14.37 0.00
CA TRP A 17 -24.35 -13.32 -0.48
C TRP A 17 -23.09 -14.01 -1.00
N ALA A 18 -23.00 -14.24 -2.32
CA ALA A 18 -21.77 -14.66 -2.93
C ALA A 18 -20.73 -13.57 -2.65
N ARG A 19 -19.68 -13.91 -1.89
CA ARG A 19 -18.53 -13.03 -1.73
C ARG A 19 -17.95 -12.81 -3.12
N THR A 20 -18.08 -11.59 -3.63
CA THR A 20 -17.44 -11.18 -4.88
C THR A 20 -15.94 -11.35 -4.68
N ILE A 21 -15.33 -12.27 -5.41
CA ILE A 21 -13.88 -12.44 -5.42
C ILE A 21 -13.31 -11.24 -6.15
N LEU A 22 -12.70 -10.31 -5.42
CA LEU A 22 -12.07 -9.16 -6.04
C LEU A 22 -10.67 -9.57 -6.54
N PRO A 23 -10.34 -9.30 -7.82
CA PRO A 23 -8.94 -9.31 -8.23
C PRO A 23 -8.17 -8.32 -7.37
N THR A 24 -6.90 -8.62 -7.09
CA THR A 24 -6.02 -7.68 -6.38
C THR A 24 -6.06 -6.32 -7.04
N ALA A 25 -6.11 -5.25 -6.25
CA ALA A 25 -6.10 -3.88 -6.76
C ALA A 25 -4.70 -3.27 -6.67
N SER A 26 -4.38 -2.33 -7.56
CA SER A 26 -3.14 -1.54 -7.50
C SER A 26 -3.18 -0.48 -6.41
N LEU A 27 -4.38 -0.10 -5.97
CA LEU A 27 -4.62 0.82 -4.85
C LEU A 27 -5.28 0.06 -3.70
N PRO A 28 -4.97 0.36 -2.44
CA PRO A 28 -5.70 -0.22 -1.31
C PRO A 28 -7.15 0.28 -1.29
N ASP A 29 -8.02 -0.50 -0.63
CA ASP A 29 -9.32 0.01 -0.20
C ASP A 29 -9.10 1.18 0.78
N ARG A 30 -9.57 2.37 0.40
CA ARG A 30 -9.43 3.60 1.19
C ARG A 30 -10.16 3.54 2.53
N ALA A 31 -11.20 2.72 2.66
CA ALA A 31 -11.88 2.53 3.95
C ALA A 31 -11.02 1.73 4.94
N MET A 32 -10.14 0.85 4.44
CA MET A 32 -9.25 0.02 5.25
C MET A 32 -7.90 0.70 5.50
N THR A 33 -7.32 1.31 4.46
CA THR A 33 -6.01 1.95 4.50
C THR A 33 -6.10 3.36 3.90
N PRO A 34 -6.63 4.35 4.65
CA PRO A 34 -6.74 5.73 4.18
C PRO A 34 -5.41 6.49 4.09
N GLY A 35 -4.33 5.98 4.69
CA GLY A 35 -3.01 6.62 4.72
C GLY A 35 -2.76 7.40 6.01
N ALA A 36 -2.74 6.71 7.16
CA ALA A 36 -2.39 7.35 8.43
C ALA A 36 -0.94 7.88 8.44
N ILE A 37 -0.72 9.04 9.07
CA ILE A 37 0.58 9.73 9.11
C ILE A 37 1.30 9.55 10.46
N ASN A 38 2.62 9.71 10.46
CA ASN A 38 3.42 9.81 11.68
C ASN A 38 3.41 11.27 12.18
N PRO A 39 2.87 11.55 13.39
CA PRO A 39 2.77 12.92 13.90
C PRO A 39 4.12 13.58 14.18
N ALA A 40 5.20 12.81 14.30
CA ALA A 40 6.56 13.37 14.44
C ALA A 40 7.08 13.99 13.13
N VAL A 41 6.47 13.67 11.98
CA VAL A 41 6.87 14.16 10.66
C VAL A 41 5.87 15.20 10.17
N THR A 42 6.27 16.46 10.27
CA THR A 42 5.55 17.65 9.82
C THR A 42 6.40 18.40 8.80
N PRO A 43 5.84 19.35 8.03
CA PRO A 43 6.65 20.18 7.14
C PRO A 43 7.84 20.86 7.84
N GLY A 44 7.69 21.24 9.12
CA GLY A 44 8.75 21.88 9.91
C GLY A 44 9.78 20.91 10.52
N THR A 45 9.55 19.60 10.45
CA THR A 45 10.45 18.59 11.02
C THR A 45 11.14 17.71 9.99
N ILE A 46 10.93 17.95 8.68
CA ILE A 46 11.46 17.08 7.62
C ILE A 46 12.98 16.96 7.65
N ASP A 47 13.68 18.05 7.96
CA ASP A 47 15.15 18.12 8.00
C ASP A 47 15.76 17.44 9.24
N GLN A 48 14.93 17.11 10.23
CA GLN A 48 15.32 16.34 11.42
C GLN A 48 14.75 14.92 11.41
N THR A 49 13.93 14.59 10.40
CA THR A 49 13.25 13.29 10.27
C THR A 49 13.55 12.65 8.92
N ILE A 50 12.61 12.72 7.98
CA ILE A 50 12.66 11.99 6.71
C ILE A 50 13.85 12.38 5.82
N CYS A 51 14.42 13.57 5.98
CA CYS A 51 15.61 14.02 5.26
C CYS A 51 16.94 13.74 6.00
N VAL A 52 16.86 13.03 7.14
CA VAL A 52 18.03 12.51 7.86
C VAL A 52 18.27 11.04 7.52
N ARG A 53 19.51 10.73 7.14
CA ARG A 53 19.95 9.37 6.81
C ARG A 53 19.66 8.40 7.95
N GLY A 54 18.94 7.33 7.64
CA GLY A 54 18.64 6.24 8.57
C GLY A 54 17.38 6.44 9.43
N TRP A 55 16.66 7.54 9.27
CA TRP A 55 15.39 7.80 9.96
C TRP A 55 14.38 6.66 9.78
N THR A 56 14.15 6.19 8.56
CA THR A 56 13.15 5.14 8.33
C THR A 56 13.52 3.82 8.99
N ARG A 57 14.82 3.53 9.16
CA ARG A 57 15.29 2.37 9.93
C ARG A 57 14.96 2.49 11.41
N SER A 58 14.97 3.69 12.00
CA SER A 58 14.68 3.86 13.43
C SER A 58 13.19 3.75 13.76
N VAL A 59 12.30 3.97 12.79
CA VAL A 59 10.84 3.91 13.00
C VAL A 59 10.17 2.68 12.37
N ARG A 60 10.88 1.89 11.55
CA ARG A 60 10.30 0.73 10.86
C ARG A 60 9.76 -0.31 11.88
N PRO A 61 8.53 -0.81 11.71
CA PRO A 61 7.99 -1.82 12.60
C PRO A 61 8.74 -3.14 12.50
N GLY A 62 8.66 -3.95 13.56
CA GLY A 62 9.27 -5.28 13.58
C GLY A 62 8.57 -6.25 12.62
N VAL A 63 9.34 -7.15 12.02
CA VAL A 63 8.88 -8.05 10.95
C VAL A 63 7.84 -9.06 11.44
N ARG A 64 7.95 -9.47 12.71
CA ARG A 64 6.94 -10.34 13.33
C ARG A 64 5.56 -9.68 13.37
N TYR A 65 5.50 -8.36 13.51
CA TYR A 65 4.25 -7.61 13.46
C TYR A 65 3.71 -7.56 12.04
N THR A 66 4.52 -7.10 11.09
CA THR A 66 4.10 -6.92 9.69
C THR A 66 3.71 -8.24 9.02
N GLU A 67 4.42 -9.35 9.27
CA GLU A 67 4.05 -10.66 8.72
C GLU A 67 2.72 -11.20 9.27
N ARG A 68 2.40 -10.90 10.54
CA ARG A 68 1.09 -11.25 11.11
C ARG A 68 -0.01 -10.38 10.51
N LEU A 69 0.25 -9.08 10.37
CA LEU A 69 -0.69 -8.12 9.79
C LEU A 69 -1.01 -8.47 8.34
N LYS A 70 0.00 -8.70 7.50
CA LYS A 70 -0.13 -9.11 6.09
C LYS A 70 -1.07 -10.28 5.89
N LYS A 71 -0.82 -11.37 6.63
CA LYS A 71 -1.66 -12.58 6.56
C LYS A 71 -3.09 -12.30 6.99
N SER A 72 -3.30 -11.44 7.98
CA SER A 72 -4.63 -11.00 8.42
C SER A 72 -5.34 -10.18 7.34
N GLN A 73 -4.65 -9.17 6.81
CA GLN A 73 -5.22 -8.23 5.85
C GLN A 73 -5.48 -8.88 4.49
N ILE A 74 -4.65 -9.82 4.01
CA ILE A 74 -4.96 -10.59 2.78
C ILE A 74 -6.36 -11.20 2.84
N ARG A 75 -6.76 -11.74 4.01
CA ARG A 75 -8.12 -12.25 4.22
C ARG A 75 -9.15 -11.15 4.34
N ALA A 76 -8.84 -10.07 5.07
CA ALA A 76 -9.77 -8.96 5.28
C ALA A 76 -10.10 -8.20 3.98
N TYR A 77 -9.11 -8.03 3.10
CA TYR A 77 -9.25 -7.46 1.75
C TYR A 77 -9.99 -8.38 0.78
N GLY A 78 -10.15 -9.67 1.12
CA GLY A 78 -10.83 -10.63 0.26
C GLY A 78 -10.09 -10.97 -1.02
N TYR A 79 -8.75 -10.90 -1.03
CA TYR A 79 -7.95 -11.24 -2.21
C TYR A 79 -8.15 -12.70 -2.63
N ALA A 80 -8.29 -12.90 -3.94
CA ALA A 80 -8.41 -14.23 -4.54
C ALA A 80 -7.16 -15.08 -4.30
N ASP A 81 -5.98 -14.49 -4.50
CA ASP A 81 -4.70 -15.13 -4.23
C ASP A 81 -4.29 -14.82 -2.79
N THR A 82 -4.06 -15.85 -1.99
CA THR A 82 -3.75 -15.69 -0.57
C THR A 82 -2.30 -16.03 -0.23
N ARG A 83 -1.46 -16.27 -1.25
CA ARG A 83 -0.04 -16.61 -1.08
C ARG A 83 0.75 -15.40 -0.57
N PRO A 84 1.25 -15.40 0.68
CA PRO A 84 1.81 -14.19 1.27
C PRO A 84 3.06 -13.62 0.57
N TRP A 85 3.82 -14.45 -0.16
CA TRP A 85 5.02 -14.03 -0.90
C TRP A 85 4.72 -13.28 -2.21
N LYS A 86 3.45 -13.15 -2.58
CA LYS A 86 3.02 -12.28 -3.68
C LYS A 86 2.74 -10.85 -3.24
N TYR A 87 2.85 -10.60 -1.94
CA TYR A 87 2.50 -9.34 -1.31
C TYR A 87 3.64 -8.83 -0.43
N GLU A 88 3.87 -7.54 -0.55
CA GLU A 88 4.60 -6.70 0.39
C GLU A 88 3.64 -6.28 1.51
N GLU A 89 4.07 -6.27 2.77
CA GLU A 89 3.34 -5.48 3.78
C GLU A 89 3.89 -4.07 3.71
N ASP A 90 3.15 -3.16 3.09
CA ASP A 90 3.69 -1.87 2.70
C ASP A 90 2.88 -0.69 3.19
N HIS A 91 3.55 0.46 3.27
CA HIS A 91 2.97 1.72 3.65
C HIS A 91 2.32 2.40 2.44
N LEU A 92 1.06 2.81 2.52
CA LEU A 92 0.41 3.61 1.48
C LEU A 92 1.09 4.99 1.35
N ILE A 93 1.27 5.69 2.46
CA ILE A 93 2.20 6.81 2.56
C ILE A 93 3.52 6.24 3.11
N PRO A 94 4.64 6.29 2.37
CA PRO A 94 5.89 5.68 2.82
C PRO A 94 6.45 6.35 4.07
N LEU A 95 7.28 5.60 4.81
CA LEU A 95 8.01 6.14 5.96
C LEU A 95 8.84 7.37 5.60
N ASP A 96 9.42 7.39 4.39
CA ASP A 96 10.19 8.50 3.82
C ASP A 96 9.36 9.74 3.46
N LEU A 97 8.02 9.65 3.55
CA LEU A 97 7.10 10.79 3.53
C LEU A 97 6.30 10.89 4.83
N GLY A 98 6.80 10.26 5.89
CA GLY A 98 6.23 10.33 7.23
C GLY A 98 4.85 9.68 7.34
N GLY A 99 4.62 8.57 6.65
CA GLY A 99 3.49 7.69 6.97
C GLY A 99 3.64 7.05 8.35
N SER A 100 2.51 6.67 8.94
CA SER A 100 2.50 5.95 10.23
C SER A 100 3.25 4.62 10.09
N PRO A 101 4.16 4.29 11.01
CA PRO A 101 5.01 3.12 10.86
C PRO A 101 4.29 1.80 11.04
N ASP A 102 3.33 1.74 11.96
CA ASP A 102 2.69 0.50 12.39
C ASP A 102 1.16 0.54 12.32
N SER A 103 0.54 1.66 11.97
CA SER A 103 -0.92 1.71 11.85
C SER A 103 -1.43 0.86 10.70
N PRO A 104 -2.39 -0.06 10.93
CA PRO A 104 -3.10 -0.75 9.85
C PRO A 104 -3.85 0.19 8.90
N LEU A 105 -4.09 1.44 9.30
CA LEU A 105 -4.68 2.48 8.46
C LEU A 105 -3.67 3.10 7.48
N ASN A 106 -2.39 2.75 7.56
CA ASN A 106 -1.36 3.09 6.57
C ASN A 106 -0.67 1.85 5.99
N LEU A 107 -0.85 0.66 6.59
CA LEU A 107 -0.29 -0.60 6.13
C LEU A 107 -1.32 -1.42 5.36
N TRP A 108 -0.87 -2.05 4.28
CA TRP A 108 -1.71 -2.95 3.49
C TRP A 108 -0.87 -4.04 2.79
N PRO A 109 -1.50 -5.18 2.43
CA PRO A 109 -0.86 -6.21 1.62
C PRO A 109 -0.81 -5.75 0.17
N GLU A 110 0.25 -5.04 -0.19
CA GLU A 110 0.48 -4.51 -1.53
C GLU A 110 0.93 -5.64 -2.47
N PRO A 111 0.23 -5.91 -3.58
CA PRO A 111 0.68 -6.91 -4.55
C PRO A 111 2.01 -6.50 -5.18
N HIS A 112 2.93 -7.44 -5.35
CA HIS A 112 4.15 -7.19 -6.15
C HIS A 112 3.81 -6.90 -7.63
N PHE A 113 2.73 -7.50 -8.13
CA PHE A 113 2.21 -7.29 -9.48
C PHE A 113 0.68 -7.23 -9.44
N GLY A 114 0.13 -6.01 -9.43
CA GLY A 114 -1.30 -5.76 -9.56
C GLY A 114 -1.77 -5.63 -11.01
N PRO A 115 -3.04 -5.22 -11.24
CA PRO A 115 -3.58 -4.95 -12.57
C PRO A 115 -2.69 -3.98 -13.37
N GLY A 116 -2.41 -4.31 -14.62
CA GLY A 116 -1.50 -3.51 -15.46
C GLY A 116 -0.06 -3.45 -14.96
N GLU A 117 0.36 -4.45 -14.16
CA GLU A 117 1.68 -4.55 -13.52
C GLU A 117 2.02 -3.43 -12.52
N TRP A 118 1.01 -2.68 -12.08
CA TRP A 118 1.17 -1.71 -11.00
C TRP A 118 1.22 -2.44 -9.65
N GLY A 119 2.38 -2.45 -9.01
CA GLY A 119 2.60 -3.06 -7.69
C GLY A 119 3.81 -2.47 -6.96
N SER A 120 4.25 -3.13 -5.89
CA SER A 120 5.22 -2.56 -4.93
C SER A 120 6.53 -2.08 -5.58
N TYR A 121 7.07 -2.79 -6.58
CA TYR A 121 8.32 -2.38 -7.24
C TYR A 121 8.20 -1.06 -8.01
N ALA A 122 7.07 -0.82 -8.69
CA ALA A 122 6.80 0.45 -9.33
C ALA A 122 6.56 1.54 -8.27
N LYS A 123 5.82 1.25 -7.20
CA LYS A 123 5.59 2.21 -6.12
C LYS A 123 6.91 2.64 -5.46
N ASP A 124 7.83 1.72 -5.16
CA ASP A 124 9.17 2.02 -4.61
C ASP A 124 9.92 3.09 -5.42
N ARG A 125 9.84 3.03 -6.76
CA ARG A 125 10.47 4.02 -7.65
C ARG A 125 9.86 5.41 -7.44
N LEU A 126 8.54 5.48 -7.31
CA LEU A 126 7.82 6.72 -7.05
C LEU A 126 8.16 7.27 -5.68
N GLU A 127 8.13 6.44 -4.63
CA GLU A 127 8.48 6.84 -3.26
C GLU A 127 9.85 7.49 -3.21
N ALA A 128 10.83 6.84 -3.85
CA ALA A 128 12.18 7.35 -3.94
C ALA A 128 12.26 8.69 -4.68
N ARG A 129 11.44 8.91 -5.71
CA ARG A 129 11.36 10.19 -6.43
C ARG A 129 10.71 11.27 -5.56
N MET A 130 9.64 10.94 -4.85
CA MET A 130 8.88 11.87 -4.02
C MET A 130 9.70 12.38 -2.84
N VAL A 131 10.36 11.49 -2.07
CA VAL A 131 11.21 11.92 -0.95
C VAL A 131 12.34 12.84 -1.42
N ARG A 132 12.95 12.55 -2.58
CA ARG A 132 13.99 13.43 -3.17
C ARG A 132 13.46 14.82 -3.50
N LEU A 133 12.23 14.92 -3.99
CA LEU A 133 11.61 16.22 -4.26
C LEU A 133 11.27 16.96 -2.97
N VAL A 134 10.76 16.25 -1.96
CA VAL A 134 10.43 16.83 -0.64
C VAL A 134 11.67 17.32 0.08
N CYS A 135 12.73 16.51 0.17
CA CYS A 135 13.99 16.89 0.82
C CYS A 135 14.83 17.91 0.04
N ARG A 136 14.44 18.24 -1.20
CA ARG A 136 14.98 19.38 -1.96
C ARG A 136 14.05 20.60 -1.91
N HIS A 137 12.97 20.53 -1.14
CA HIS A 137 11.90 21.52 -1.07
C HIS A 137 11.26 21.87 -2.43
N GLN A 138 11.33 20.95 -3.40
CA GLN A 138 10.72 21.09 -4.74
C GLN A 138 9.27 20.60 -4.78
N LEU A 139 8.84 19.90 -3.73
CA LEU A 139 7.49 19.41 -3.53
C LEU A 139 7.16 19.49 -2.03
N SER A 140 6.00 20.01 -1.65
CA SER A 140 5.61 20.02 -0.24
C SER A 140 5.29 18.60 0.25
N LEU A 141 5.59 18.34 1.53
CA LEU A 141 5.28 17.07 2.19
C LEU A 141 3.81 16.69 2.04
N ASP A 142 2.89 17.62 2.30
CA ASP A 142 1.46 17.35 2.26
C ASP A 142 0.97 17.02 0.85
N LYS A 143 1.54 17.65 -0.17
CA LYS A 143 1.20 17.33 -1.57
C LYS A 143 1.73 15.94 -1.95
N ALA A 144 2.93 15.58 -1.52
CA ALA A 144 3.47 14.24 -1.73
C ALA A 144 2.58 13.18 -1.04
N ARG A 145 2.21 13.39 0.22
CA ARG A 145 1.28 12.52 0.97
C ARG A 145 -0.07 12.37 0.30
N ALA A 146 -0.68 13.46 -0.15
CA ALA A 146 -1.97 13.43 -0.84
C ALA A 146 -1.91 12.65 -2.15
N MET A 147 -0.81 12.76 -2.90
CA MET A 147 -0.60 11.96 -4.12
C MET A 147 -0.46 10.48 -3.83
N MET A 148 0.30 10.11 -2.79
CA MET A 148 0.47 8.71 -2.39
C MET A 148 -0.85 8.09 -1.88
N ALA A 149 -1.55 8.75 -0.97
CA ALA A 149 -2.78 8.25 -0.37
C ALA A 149 -3.99 8.28 -1.33
N GLY A 150 -4.00 9.20 -2.29
CA GLY A 150 -5.05 9.34 -3.28
C GLY A 150 -4.93 8.30 -4.39
N ASP A 151 -3.93 8.47 -5.25
CA ASP A 151 -3.71 7.64 -6.43
C ASP A 151 -2.23 7.69 -6.79
N TRP A 152 -1.46 6.78 -6.18
CA TRP A 152 -0.03 6.70 -6.42
C TRP A 152 0.29 6.29 -7.88
N VAL A 153 -0.61 5.58 -8.59
CA VAL A 153 -0.41 5.23 -10.00
C VAL A 153 -0.47 6.48 -10.88
N ALA A 154 -1.44 7.37 -10.65
CA ALA A 154 -1.50 8.67 -11.32
C ALA A 154 -0.27 9.53 -11.00
N ALA A 155 0.20 9.50 -9.75
CA ALA A 155 1.42 10.18 -9.35
C ALA A 155 2.66 9.58 -10.05
N TYR A 156 2.76 8.26 -10.16
CA TYR A 156 3.81 7.58 -10.91
C TYR A 156 3.85 8.10 -12.34
N ARG A 157 2.69 8.07 -13.02
CA ARG A 157 2.55 8.54 -14.40
C ARG A 157 3.03 9.96 -14.61
N ARG A 158 2.74 10.83 -13.64
CA ARG A 158 3.16 12.23 -13.67
C ARG A 158 4.67 12.42 -13.48
N TYR A 159 5.31 11.61 -12.64
CA TYR A 159 6.68 11.89 -12.18
C TYR A 159 7.75 10.98 -12.78
N LEU A 160 7.37 9.83 -13.33
CA LEU A 160 8.29 8.81 -13.83
C LEU A 160 7.97 8.36 -15.26
N GLY A 161 6.69 8.24 -15.64
CA GLY A 161 6.29 7.87 -17.00
C GLY A 161 5.05 7.00 -17.07
N PRO A 162 4.51 6.75 -18.28
CA PRO A 162 3.18 6.15 -18.46
C PRO A 162 3.08 4.68 -18.00
N GLU A 163 4.19 3.96 -17.95
CA GLU A 163 4.28 2.52 -17.69
C GLU A 163 5.06 2.23 -16.41
N PRO A 164 4.70 1.18 -15.65
CA PRO A 164 5.43 0.80 -14.44
C PRO A 164 6.81 0.22 -14.77
N ASP A 165 7.87 0.80 -14.20
CA ASP A 165 9.18 0.17 -14.12
C ASP A 165 9.25 -0.78 -12.92
N ASN A 166 9.07 -2.08 -13.20
CA ASN A 166 9.23 -3.18 -12.23
C ASN A 166 10.64 -3.78 -12.22
N SER A 167 11.62 -3.15 -12.89
CA SER A 167 12.99 -3.64 -12.91
C SER A 167 13.58 -3.64 -11.50
N ARG A 168 14.38 -4.66 -11.19
CA ARG A 168 15.15 -4.68 -9.94
C ARG A 168 16.05 -3.44 -9.92
N PRO A 169 16.05 -2.62 -8.85
CA PRO A 169 16.95 -1.48 -8.74
C PRO A 169 18.39 -1.95 -8.98
N GLU A 170 19.05 -1.41 -10.01
CA GLU A 170 20.47 -1.64 -10.23
C GLU A 170 21.25 -1.29 -8.95
N ARG A 171 22.37 -1.99 -8.71
CA ARG A 171 23.25 -1.69 -7.56
C ARG A 171 23.67 -0.22 -7.48
N ARG A 172 23.70 0.50 -8.61
CA ARG A 172 24.01 1.93 -8.69
C ARG A 172 22.87 2.82 -8.19
N TYR A 173 21.61 2.41 -8.38
CA TYR A 173 20.43 3.05 -7.80
C TYR A 173 20.49 2.99 -6.25
N ARG A 174 20.99 1.88 -5.69
CA ARG A 174 21.21 1.70 -4.23
C ARG A 174 22.18 2.72 -3.61
N ALA A 175 23.15 3.23 -4.38
CA ALA A 175 24.16 4.17 -3.89
C ALA A 175 23.70 5.64 -3.93
N TYR A 176 22.87 6.03 -4.91
CA TYR A 176 22.34 7.39 -5.06
C TYR A 176 21.23 7.73 -4.05
N HIS A 177 20.71 6.74 -3.34
CA HIS A 177 19.69 6.85 -2.29
C HIS A 177 20.23 7.19 -0.91
N GLY A 178 21.45 7.73 -0.75
CA GLY A 178 21.88 8.32 0.52
C GLY A 178 21.75 7.44 1.76
N GLY A 179 21.79 6.11 1.63
CA GLY A 179 21.60 5.18 2.75
C GLY A 179 20.15 5.03 3.27
N TYR A 180 19.15 5.47 2.51
CA TYR A 180 17.74 5.11 2.72
C TYR A 180 17.51 3.70 2.18
N TRP A 181 17.78 2.73 3.04
CA TRP A 181 17.63 1.32 2.72
C TRP A 181 16.14 0.95 2.64
N HIS A 182 15.62 0.81 1.42
CA HIS A 182 14.55 -0.14 1.13
C HIS A 182 15.20 -1.50 0.82
N HIS A 183 15.71 -2.15 1.87
CA HIS A 183 15.87 -3.59 1.82
C HIS A 183 14.55 -4.21 2.26
N HIS A 184 13.63 -4.35 1.31
CA HIS A 184 12.59 -5.36 1.38
C HIS A 184 13.25 -6.71 1.03
N GLY A 185 14.20 -7.11 1.86
CA GLY A 185 14.83 -8.41 1.84
C GLY A 185 14.18 -9.25 2.93
N TRP A 186 13.24 -10.10 2.52
CA TRP A 186 13.00 -11.40 3.13
C TRP A 186 13.13 -12.44 2.03
#